data_AF-A0A9W9XLD3-F1
#
_entry.id   AF-A0A9W9XLD3-F1
#
_cell.length_a   1.000
_cell.length_b   1.000
_cell.length_c   1.000
_cell.angle_alpha   90.00
_cell.angle_beta   90.00
_cell.angle_gamma   90.00
#
_symmetry.space_group_name_H-M   'P 1'
#
loop_
_entity.id
_entity.type
_entity.pdbx_description
1 polymer ?
#
loop_
_entity_poly.entity_id
_entity_poly.type
_entity_poly.pdbx_seq_one_letter_code
_entity_poly.pdbx_strand_id
1 'polypeptide(L)'
;MNRLDAIEPQWPPGSLLREDNTNENQSRAIVLKAQKTKSWNPLKLLAISSISIALWAAIRARDLIQPQAIDPFDFAARTTKVLSEIPLIDGHNDLPFLVRLQLNNQIYGDNLPFGHGLASHTDLKRMQEGKVGGQFWSVFVEHSVRDTLEQIDVAKRLVAEYSELQYCETAACARKAFKSKKISSMLGAEGLHQIGSSIAVIRQMYDLGVRYITLTHNCDNAFATAATTVTNTGKDSGLSDFGRAAIREMNRLGMMIDLSHTSHRTMRDTIAVTRAPVIFSHSACYAIAKSLRNTPDDVLQMLPQNGGLIMIFFANKFIRPDNPQKATLEDVVDHIFHAASIAGWDHVGIGSDFDGTPSVANGIDDVSAYPKLIEAVMRRGATDEQVKKLVGLNILRVWAENEMVSAQIQGEIGSRPVESYWEGRTQPTWNGPLPSLKKNK
;
A
#
# COMPACT_ATOMS: atom_id res chain seq x y z
N MET A 1 -33.38 28.27 -2.72
CA MET A 1 -33.90 29.65 -2.76
C MET A 1 -33.09 30.45 -1.74
N ASN A 2 -32.16 31.29 -2.23
CA ASN A 2 -31.44 32.44 -1.64
C ASN A 2 -30.84 32.34 -0.22
N ARG A 3 -29.67 32.89 0.10
CA ARG A 3 -28.63 33.66 -0.61
C ARG A 3 -27.38 33.69 0.28
N LEU A 4 -26.22 33.66 -0.36
CA LEU A 4 -24.93 34.08 0.18
C LEU A 4 -24.94 35.61 0.38
N ASP A 5 -24.23 36.12 1.38
CA ASP A 5 -23.62 37.45 1.33
C ASP A 5 -22.30 37.46 2.13
N ALA A 6 -21.34 38.17 1.54
CA ALA A 6 -19.92 38.21 1.84
C ALA A 6 -19.55 39.19 2.97
N ILE A 7 -18.39 38.97 3.57
CA ILE A 7 -17.76 39.87 4.56
C ILE A 7 -16.44 40.37 3.95
N GLU A 8 -16.36 41.66 3.65
CA GLU A 8 -15.12 42.41 3.45
C GLU A 8 -14.76 43.21 4.73
N PRO A 9 -13.48 43.33 5.10
CA PRO A 9 -13.05 44.07 6.28
C PRO A 9 -12.73 45.55 5.98
N GLN A 10 -13.23 46.42 6.88
CA GLN A 10 -12.94 47.85 6.95
C GLN A 10 -11.64 48.14 7.72
N TRP A 11 -10.88 49.15 7.29
CA TRP A 11 -9.99 49.94 8.16
C TRP A 11 -10.18 51.45 7.92
N PRO A 12 -9.99 52.31 8.95
CA PRO A 12 -10.59 53.64 9.06
C PRO A 12 -9.74 54.80 8.48
N PRO A 13 -10.32 56.03 8.38
CA PRO A 13 -9.70 57.18 7.73
C PRO A 13 -9.02 58.16 8.69
N GLY A 14 -8.01 58.89 8.16
CA GLY A 14 -7.87 60.35 8.31
C GLY A 14 -7.04 60.94 9.46
N SER A 15 -6.03 61.74 9.11
CA SER A 15 -5.71 63.04 9.75
C SER A 15 -4.91 63.89 8.73
N LEU A 16 -5.55 64.91 8.12
CA LEU A 16 -5.52 66.36 8.44
C LEU A 16 -4.14 67.02 8.15
N LEU A 17 -3.99 67.69 7.01
CA LEU A 17 -4.15 69.14 6.74
C LEU A 17 -2.89 69.99 7.02
N ARG A 18 -2.35 70.61 5.96
CA ARG A 18 -2.13 72.07 5.89
C ARG A 18 -1.79 72.55 4.47
N GLU A 19 -2.64 73.42 3.94
CA GLU A 19 -2.41 74.32 2.80
C GLU A 19 -1.47 75.48 3.22
N ASP A 20 -0.67 76.02 2.29
CA ASP A 20 -1.02 77.26 1.58
C ASP A 20 0.05 77.74 0.56
N ASN A 21 -0.44 78.00 -0.66
CA ASN A 21 -0.17 79.07 -1.63
C ASN A 21 1.21 79.79 -1.73
N THR A 22 1.79 79.83 -2.95
CA THR A 22 1.71 80.97 -3.91
C THR A 22 2.70 80.81 -5.08
N ASN A 23 2.25 81.21 -6.28
CA ASN A 23 3.02 81.38 -7.51
C ASN A 23 4.03 82.54 -7.41
N GLU A 24 5.23 82.41 -8.02
CA GLU A 24 5.70 83.36 -9.05
C GLU A 24 7.03 82.98 -9.69
N ASN A 25 7.18 83.45 -10.92
CA ASN A 25 8.09 83.04 -11.97
C ASN A 25 9.32 83.96 -11.98
N GLN A 26 10.55 83.45 -11.77
CA GLN A 26 11.78 84.17 -12.12
C GLN A 26 12.88 83.24 -12.64
N SER A 27 13.14 83.36 -13.94
CA SER A 27 14.32 82.81 -14.62
C SER A 27 15.61 83.37 -14.02
N ARG A 28 16.43 82.50 -13.41
CA ARG A 28 17.85 82.78 -13.15
C ARG A 28 18.69 81.61 -13.63
N ALA A 29 19.59 81.91 -14.56
CA ALA A 29 20.60 80.98 -15.05
C ALA A 29 21.45 80.47 -13.88
N ILE A 30 21.42 79.16 -13.64
CA ILE A 30 22.32 78.50 -12.69
C ILE A 30 23.51 77.97 -13.47
N VAL A 31 24.67 78.56 -13.19
CA VAL A 31 25.99 78.14 -13.66
C VAL A 31 26.22 76.68 -13.26
N LEU A 32 26.42 75.80 -14.24
CA LEU A 32 26.87 74.43 -14.05
C LEU A 32 28.25 74.43 -13.38
N LYS A 33 28.31 74.19 -12.07
CA LYS A 33 29.54 73.73 -11.42
C LYS A 33 29.77 72.28 -11.85
N ALA A 34 30.87 72.03 -12.55
CA ALA A 34 31.34 70.68 -12.86
C ALA A 34 31.46 69.85 -11.57
N GLN A 35 30.56 68.89 -11.37
CA GLN A 35 30.75 67.84 -10.38
C GLN A 35 31.96 67.01 -10.81
N LYS A 36 33.00 66.98 -9.96
CA LYS A 36 34.12 66.04 -10.09
C LYS A 36 33.57 64.63 -10.32
N THR A 37 33.93 64.03 -11.45
CA THR A 37 33.68 62.62 -11.71
C THR A 37 34.30 61.81 -10.58
N LYS A 38 33.46 61.09 -9.84
CA LYS A 38 33.90 60.19 -8.77
C LYS A 38 34.67 59.06 -9.44
N SER A 39 36.00 59.14 -9.48
CA SER A 39 36.84 58.08 -10.04
C SER A 39 36.59 56.80 -9.23
N TRP A 40 36.11 55.76 -9.88
CA TRP A 40 35.91 54.47 -9.22
C TRP A 40 37.27 53.90 -8.82
N ASN A 41 37.44 53.59 -7.54
CA ASN A 41 38.66 52.96 -7.05
C ASN A 41 38.83 51.60 -7.76
N PRO A 42 39.97 51.31 -8.40
CA PRO A 42 40.20 50.05 -9.12
C PRO A 42 39.96 48.81 -8.25
N LEU A 43 40.18 48.88 -6.94
CA LEU A 43 39.86 47.80 -5.99
C LEU A 43 38.36 47.52 -5.87
N LYS A 44 37.49 48.53 -6.01
CA LYS A 44 36.03 48.33 -5.99
C LYS A 44 35.53 47.71 -7.30
N LEU A 45 36.13 48.07 -8.44
CA LEU A 45 35.84 47.44 -9.73
C LEU A 45 36.27 45.98 -9.75
N LEU A 46 37.45 45.66 -9.20
CA LEU A 46 37.92 44.29 -9.01
C LEU A 46 36.99 43.48 -8.10
N ALA A 47 36.56 44.04 -6.97
CA ALA A 47 35.63 43.37 -6.06
C ALA A 47 34.27 43.07 -6.72
N ILE A 48 33.69 44.05 -7.44
CA ILE A 48 32.42 43.84 -8.15
C ILE A 48 32.59 42.79 -9.26
N SER A 49 33.68 42.84 -10.03
CA SER A 49 33.95 41.84 -11.08
C SER A 49 34.12 40.43 -10.50
N SER A 50 34.79 40.29 -9.35
CA SER A 50 34.96 38.99 -8.67
C SER A 50 33.64 38.44 -8.15
N ILE A 51 32.73 39.29 -7.64
CA ILE A 51 31.40 38.88 -7.22
C ILE A 51 30.56 38.46 -8.43
N SER A 52 30.60 39.20 -9.54
CA SER A 52 29.90 38.84 -10.77
C SER A 52 30.41 37.53 -11.38
N ILE A 53 31.72 37.29 -11.36
CA ILE A 53 32.33 36.03 -11.82
C ILE A 53 31.95 34.88 -10.90
N ALA A 54 31.98 35.08 -9.58
CA ALA A 54 31.55 34.06 -8.62
C ALA A 54 30.06 33.73 -8.74
N LEU A 55 29.21 34.75 -8.96
CA LEU A 55 27.77 34.55 -9.21
C LEU A 55 27.54 33.80 -10.53
N TRP A 56 28.25 34.18 -11.59
CA TRP A 56 28.19 33.51 -12.89
C TRP A 56 28.67 32.06 -12.82
N ALA A 57 29.77 31.81 -12.09
CA ALA A 57 30.28 30.47 -11.85
C ALA A 57 29.32 29.63 -10.99
N ALA A 58 28.67 30.22 -9.98
CA ALA A 58 27.66 29.54 -9.17
C ALA A 58 26.39 29.21 -9.97
N ILE A 59 25.95 30.11 -10.86
CA ILE A 59 24.82 29.87 -11.77
C ILE A 59 25.17 28.78 -12.78
N ARG A 60 26.38 28.80 -13.37
CA ARG A 60 26.84 27.76 -14.30
C ARG A 60 27.08 26.42 -13.62
N ALA A 61 27.58 26.41 -12.39
CA ALA A 61 27.66 25.20 -11.58
C ALA A 61 26.27 24.63 -11.29
N ARG A 62 25.26 25.48 -11.03
CA ARG A 62 23.87 25.06 -10.89
C ARG A 62 23.33 24.41 -12.18
N ASP A 63 23.61 25.00 -13.34
CA ASP A 63 23.22 24.44 -14.64
C ASP A 63 23.92 23.10 -14.94
N LEU A 64 25.17 22.92 -14.48
CA LEU A 64 25.95 21.68 -14.61
C LEU A 64 25.53 20.59 -13.61
N ILE A 65 24.84 20.95 -12.52
CA ILE A 65 24.39 20.05 -11.45
C ILE A 65 22.89 19.72 -11.56
N GLN A 66 22.13 20.39 -12.45
CA GLN A 66 20.76 19.97 -12.76
C GLN A 66 20.83 18.55 -13.35
N PRO A 67 20.24 17.54 -12.68
CA PRO A 67 20.16 16.21 -13.27
C PRO A 67 19.44 16.37 -14.61
N GLN A 68 20.07 15.85 -15.67
CA GLN A 68 19.49 15.88 -17.00
C GLN A 68 18.06 15.34 -16.91
N ALA A 69 17.08 16.14 -17.33
CA ALA A 69 15.69 15.73 -17.28
C ALA A 69 15.55 14.43 -18.07
N ILE A 70 15.07 13.37 -17.42
CA ILE A 70 14.79 12.10 -18.09
C ILE A 70 13.79 12.39 -19.21
N ASP A 71 14.05 11.87 -20.41
CA ASP A 71 13.12 11.95 -21.52
C ASP A 71 11.74 11.43 -21.07
N PRO A 72 10.65 12.23 -21.20
CA PRO A 72 9.30 11.78 -20.84
C PRO A 72 8.88 10.46 -21.49
N PHE A 73 9.46 10.11 -22.65
CA PHE A 73 9.20 8.87 -23.38
C PHE A 73 10.19 7.74 -23.09
N ASP A 74 11.25 7.99 -22.31
CA ASP A 74 12.14 6.92 -21.80
C ASP A 74 11.50 6.26 -20.56
N PHE A 75 10.55 5.37 -20.82
CA PHE A 75 9.81 4.67 -19.78
C PHE A 75 10.70 3.76 -18.92
N ALA A 76 11.81 3.25 -19.46
CA ALA A 76 12.75 2.42 -18.71
C ALA A 76 13.53 3.24 -17.68
N ALA A 77 14.04 4.42 -18.06
CA ALA A 77 14.71 5.34 -17.14
C ALA A 77 13.74 5.90 -16.09
N ARG A 78 12.52 6.27 -16.49
CA ARG A 78 11.46 6.71 -15.57
C ARG A 78 11.08 5.61 -14.57
N THR A 79 10.92 4.38 -15.02
CA THR A 79 10.67 3.21 -14.17
C THR A 79 11.80 3.01 -13.16
N THR A 80 13.05 3.03 -13.62
CA THR A 80 14.23 2.89 -12.76
C THR A 80 14.27 3.97 -11.68
N LYS A 81 13.98 5.22 -12.05
CA LYS A 81 13.90 6.33 -11.10
C LYS A 81 12.82 6.08 -10.04
N VAL A 82 11.58 5.80 -10.45
CA VAL A 82 10.47 5.60 -9.52
C VAL A 82 10.74 4.44 -8.55
N LEU A 83 11.21 3.31 -9.05
CA LEU A 83 11.52 2.12 -8.23
C LEU A 83 12.76 2.31 -7.33
N SER A 84 13.59 3.33 -7.58
CA SER A 84 14.67 3.72 -6.67
C SER A 84 14.21 4.66 -5.55
N GLU A 85 13.12 5.41 -5.75
CA GLU A 85 12.59 6.39 -4.80
C GLU A 85 11.55 5.78 -3.87
N ILE A 86 10.69 4.90 -4.39
CA ILE A 86 9.56 4.30 -3.68
C ILE A 86 9.70 2.78 -3.68
N PRO A 87 9.50 2.10 -2.53
CA PRO A 87 9.47 0.65 -2.51
C PRO A 87 8.30 0.14 -3.34
N LEU A 88 8.56 -0.76 -4.29
CA LEU A 88 7.50 -1.60 -4.84
C LEU A 88 7.08 -2.60 -3.76
N ILE A 89 5.84 -2.46 -3.27
CA ILE A 89 5.27 -3.31 -2.24
C ILE A 89 4.17 -4.14 -2.86
N ASP A 90 4.43 -5.45 -2.94
CA ASP A 90 3.44 -6.42 -3.36
C ASP A 90 2.56 -6.87 -2.18
N GLY A 91 1.24 -6.90 -2.41
CA GLY A 91 0.22 -7.18 -1.40
C GLY A 91 0.01 -8.64 -1.04
N HIS A 92 0.47 -9.59 -1.87
CA HIS A 92 0.18 -11.00 -1.66
C HIS A 92 1.12 -11.93 -2.45
N ASN A 93 1.82 -12.81 -1.73
CA ASN A 93 2.69 -13.84 -2.30
C ASN A 93 2.71 -15.09 -1.40
N ASP A 94 2.48 -16.26 -1.97
CA ASP A 94 2.29 -17.54 -1.28
C ASP A 94 3.53 -18.43 -1.19
N LEU A 95 4.73 -17.87 -1.40
CA LEU A 95 5.97 -18.63 -1.20
C LEU A 95 5.99 -19.41 0.15
N PRO A 96 5.54 -18.88 1.30
CA PRO A 96 5.49 -19.65 2.54
C PRO A 96 4.63 -20.92 2.45
N PHE A 97 3.54 -20.90 1.68
CA PHE A 97 2.70 -22.07 1.48
C PHE A 97 3.41 -23.12 0.61
N LEU A 98 4.11 -22.71 -0.45
CA LEU A 98 4.94 -23.63 -1.24
C LEU A 98 6.05 -24.26 -0.39
N VAL A 99 6.70 -23.48 0.47
CA VAL A 99 7.70 -23.98 1.42
C VAL A 99 7.10 -25.03 2.37
N ARG A 100 5.87 -24.82 2.84
CA ARG A 100 5.15 -25.84 3.64
C ARG A 100 4.95 -27.12 2.86
N LEU A 101 4.38 -27.02 1.68
CA LEU A 101 4.01 -28.18 0.87
C LEU A 101 5.21 -28.99 0.40
N GLN A 102 6.28 -28.32 -0.04
CA GLN A 102 7.42 -28.97 -0.66
C GLN A 102 8.49 -29.39 0.35
N LEU A 103 8.67 -28.61 1.43
CA LEU A 103 9.80 -28.77 2.34
C LEU A 103 9.39 -29.05 3.78
N ASN A 104 8.09 -29.18 4.08
CA ASN A 104 7.60 -29.33 5.45
C ASN A 104 8.18 -28.25 6.39
N ASN A 105 8.29 -27.01 5.89
CA ASN A 105 8.85 -25.86 6.61
C ASN A 105 10.34 -25.95 7.01
N GLN A 106 11.09 -26.90 6.43
CA GLN A 106 12.54 -27.03 6.59
C GLN A 106 13.26 -26.11 5.60
N ILE A 107 13.76 -24.97 6.08
CA ILE A 107 14.30 -23.89 5.22
C ILE A 107 15.82 -23.71 5.30
N TYR A 108 16.48 -24.44 6.20
CA TYR A 108 17.91 -24.25 6.47
C TYR A 108 18.78 -25.16 5.62
N GLY A 109 20.01 -24.71 5.36
CA GLY A 109 20.97 -25.44 4.51
C GLY A 109 20.48 -25.52 3.07
N ASP A 110 20.73 -26.66 2.42
CA ASP A 110 20.39 -26.87 1.01
C ASP A 110 18.90 -27.14 0.75
N ASN A 111 18.06 -27.14 1.79
CA ASN A 111 16.63 -27.44 1.65
C ASN A 111 15.89 -26.35 0.86
N LEU A 112 16.29 -25.09 1.00
CA LEU A 112 15.65 -23.96 0.32
C LEU A 112 16.71 -23.03 -0.31
N PRO A 113 17.03 -23.18 -1.61
CA PRO A 113 18.00 -22.32 -2.30
C PRO A 113 17.39 -20.95 -2.68
N PHE A 114 16.67 -20.30 -1.77
CA PHE A 114 15.97 -19.03 -1.99
C PHE A 114 16.91 -17.90 -2.44
N GLY A 115 18.20 -17.94 -2.08
CA GLY A 115 19.20 -16.98 -2.57
C GLY A 115 19.61 -17.13 -4.03
N HIS A 116 19.48 -18.34 -4.62
CA HIS A 116 20.12 -18.69 -5.89
C HIS A 116 19.16 -19.07 -7.01
N GLY A 117 17.92 -19.42 -6.67
CA GLY A 117 16.89 -19.73 -7.65
C GLY A 117 15.97 -20.84 -7.16
N LEU A 118 14.67 -20.66 -7.38
CA LEU A 118 13.64 -21.64 -7.06
C LEU A 118 12.81 -21.96 -8.31
N ALA A 119 12.32 -23.20 -8.41
CA ALA A 119 11.30 -23.59 -9.38
C ALA A 119 9.91 -23.09 -8.92
N SER A 120 9.82 -21.78 -8.74
CA SER A 120 8.67 -21.01 -8.25
C SER A 120 8.64 -19.66 -8.98
N HIS A 121 7.70 -18.78 -8.64
CA HIS A 121 7.67 -17.40 -9.09
C HIS A 121 8.58 -16.47 -8.27
N THR A 122 9.08 -16.93 -7.12
CA THR A 122 9.75 -16.07 -6.15
C THR A 122 11.04 -16.67 -5.62
N ASP A 123 12.14 -15.94 -5.82
CA ASP A 123 13.41 -16.12 -5.11
C ASP A 123 14.10 -14.76 -4.92
N LEU A 124 15.08 -14.69 -4.04
CA LEU A 124 15.72 -13.43 -3.65
C LEU A 124 16.39 -12.73 -4.84
N LYS A 125 17.01 -13.50 -5.74
CA LYS A 125 17.66 -12.95 -6.93
C LYS A 125 16.65 -12.25 -7.82
N ARG A 126 15.54 -12.91 -8.15
CA ARG A 126 14.47 -12.32 -8.97
C ARG A 126 13.77 -11.16 -8.26
N MET A 127 13.63 -11.20 -6.93
CA MET A 127 13.12 -10.05 -6.16
C MET A 127 14.00 -8.81 -6.33
N GLN A 128 15.33 -8.98 -6.34
CA GLN A 128 16.29 -7.88 -6.57
C GLN A 128 16.27 -7.36 -8.02
N GLU A 129 16.16 -8.27 -8.99
CA GLU A 129 16.00 -7.93 -10.42
C GLU A 129 14.71 -7.14 -10.65
N GLY A 130 13.61 -7.59 -10.02
CA GLY A 130 12.30 -6.96 -10.06
C GLY A 130 12.15 -5.67 -9.24
N LYS A 131 13.20 -5.27 -8.50
CA LYS A 131 13.18 -4.09 -7.61
C LYS A 131 12.10 -4.16 -6.54
N VAL A 132 11.80 -5.35 -6.03
CA VAL A 132 10.87 -5.54 -4.91
C VAL A 132 11.42 -4.80 -3.69
N GLY A 133 10.66 -3.81 -3.21
CA GLY A 133 10.99 -3.00 -2.03
C GLY A 133 10.27 -3.46 -0.76
N GLY A 134 9.18 -4.20 -0.92
CA GLY A 134 8.49 -4.89 0.16
C GLY A 134 7.54 -5.97 -0.32
N GLN A 135 7.19 -6.89 0.58
CA GLN A 135 6.32 -8.02 0.31
C GLN A 135 5.45 -8.29 1.54
N PHE A 136 4.15 -8.43 1.32
CA PHE A 136 3.29 -9.15 2.26
C PHE A 136 3.34 -10.65 1.91
N TRP A 137 3.90 -11.43 2.81
CA TRP A 137 3.93 -12.89 2.71
C TRP A 137 2.61 -13.46 3.22
N SER A 138 1.95 -14.25 2.38
CA SER A 138 0.70 -14.91 2.72
C SER A 138 0.95 -16.00 3.77
N VAL A 139 0.23 -15.90 4.88
CA VAL A 139 0.11 -16.94 5.89
C VAL A 139 -1.21 -17.67 5.61
N PHE A 140 -1.15 -18.55 4.63
CA PHE A 140 -2.26 -19.41 4.22
C PHE A 140 -2.06 -20.85 4.69
N VAL A 141 -3.11 -21.43 5.26
CA VAL A 141 -3.29 -22.88 5.40
C VAL A 141 -4.76 -23.26 5.19
N GLU A 142 -5.00 -24.52 4.83
CA GLU A 142 -6.36 -25.02 4.67
C GLU A 142 -7.12 -25.04 5.99
N HIS A 143 -6.55 -25.59 7.07
CA HIS A 143 -7.25 -25.71 8.36
C HIS A 143 -6.33 -25.65 9.59
N SER A 144 -6.89 -25.10 10.67
CA SER A 144 -6.38 -25.06 12.05
C SER A 144 -5.50 -23.87 12.45
N VAL A 145 -5.70 -23.43 13.70
CA VAL A 145 -4.88 -22.39 14.35
C VAL A 145 -3.42 -22.82 14.45
N ARG A 146 -3.15 -24.10 14.75
CA ARG A 146 -1.78 -24.64 14.87
C ARG A 146 -1.00 -24.41 13.58
N ASP A 147 -1.58 -24.84 12.46
CA ASP A 147 -0.90 -24.79 11.16
C ASP A 147 -0.67 -23.33 10.73
N THR A 148 -1.58 -22.42 11.06
CA THR A 148 -1.35 -20.98 10.85
C THR A 148 -0.19 -20.44 11.69
N LEU A 149 -0.05 -20.88 12.95
CA LEU A 149 1.10 -20.50 13.78
C LEU A 149 2.43 -21.02 13.20
N GLU A 150 2.44 -22.25 12.66
CA GLU A 150 3.60 -22.80 11.94
C GLU A 150 3.92 -21.99 10.68
N GLN A 151 2.90 -21.52 9.94
CA GLN A 151 3.11 -20.67 8.77
C GLN A 151 3.63 -19.28 9.12
N ILE A 152 3.16 -18.68 10.22
CA ILE A 152 3.73 -17.42 10.73
C ILE A 152 5.21 -17.65 11.08
N ASP A 153 5.52 -18.75 11.78
CA ASP A 153 6.88 -19.09 12.18
C ASP A 153 7.81 -19.27 10.97
N VAL A 154 7.45 -20.10 9.99
CA VAL A 154 8.32 -20.35 8.83
C VAL A 154 8.55 -19.08 8.01
N ALA A 155 7.54 -18.23 7.84
CA ALA A 155 7.70 -16.96 7.15
C ALA A 155 8.66 -16.02 7.91
N LYS A 156 8.57 -15.95 9.24
CA LYS A 156 9.49 -15.14 10.05
C LYS A 156 10.90 -15.70 10.06
N ARG A 157 11.07 -17.03 10.12
CA ARG A 157 12.39 -17.67 10.01
C ARG A 157 13.03 -17.42 8.65
N LEU A 158 12.25 -17.51 7.56
CA LEU A 158 12.72 -17.18 6.22
C LEU A 158 13.22 -15.73 6.16
N VAL A 159 12.45 -14.78 6.68
CA VAL A 159 12.85 -13.37 6.72
C VAL A 159 14.10 -13.14 7.57
N ALA A 160 14.27 -13.89 8.67
CA ALA A 160 15.43 -13.76 9.55
C ALA A 160 16.71 -14.38 8.96
N GLU A 161 16.59 -15.38 8.09
CA GLU A 161 17.72 -16.08 7.47
C GLU A 161 18.46 -15.20 6.45
N TYR A 162 17.74 -14.32 5.74
CA TYR A 162 18.29 -13.53 4.65
C TYR A 162 18.47 -12.05 5.06
N SER A 163 19.71 -11.57 5.03
CA SER A 163 20.10 -10.23 5.50
C SER A 163 19.46 -9.07 4.73
N GLU A 164 19.08 -9.36 3.48
CA GLU A 164 18.40 -8.50 2.50
C GLU A 164 16.95 -8.25 2.87
N LEU A 165 16.34 -9.14 3.66
CA LEU A 165 14.99 -9.02 4.15
C LEU A 165 14.97 -8.32 5.51
N GLN A 166 13.89 -7.62 5.80
CA GLN A 166 13.65 -7.06 7.13
C GLN A 166 12.19 -7.21 7.51
N TYR A 167 11.93 -7.90 8.61
CA TYR A 167 10.58 -8.00 9.16
C TYR A 167 10.06 -6.63 9.61
N CYS A 168 8.84 -6.29 9.21
CA CYS A 168 8.22 -5.02 9.54
C CYS A 168 6.77 -5.17 9.97
N GLU A 169 6.45 -4.43 11.03
CA GLU A 169 5.14 -4.42 11.68
C GLU A 169 4.44 -3.06 11.60
N THR A 170 5.09 -2.07 10.98
CA THR A 170 4.49 -0.75 10.76
C THR A 170 4.84 -0.19 9.40
N ALA A 171 4.00 0.72 8.90
CA ALA A 171 4.29 1.45 7.66
C ALA A 171 5.60 2.24 7.77
N ALA A 172 5.91 2.78 8.96
CA ALA A 172 7.17 3.46 9.24
C ALA A 172 8.39 2.52 9.16
N CYS A 173 8.27 1.28 9.67
CA CYS A 173 9.31 0.28 9.53
C CYS A 173 9.58 -0.03 8.06
N ALA A 174 8.53 -0.27 7.26
CA ALA A 174 8.67 -0.61 5.85
C ALA A 174 9.42 0.49 5.07
N ARG A 175 9.07 1.76 5.31
CA ARG A 175 9.80 2.91 4.74
C ARG A 175 11.27 2.95 5.17
N LYS A 176 11.57 2.63 6.43
CA LYS A 176 12.95 2.61 6.95
C LYS A 176 13.77 1.45 6.37
N ALA A 177 13.17 0.27 6.24
CA ALA A 177 13.80 -0.90 5.63
C ALA A 177 14.24 -0.58 4.19
N PHE A 178 13.33 -0.02 3.39
CA PHE A 178 13.62 0.36 2.01
C PHE A 178 14.76 1.40 1.92
N LYS A 179 14.74 2.44 2.75
CA LYS A 179 15.84 3.42 2.84
C LYS A 179 17.18 2.79 3.22
N SER A 180 17.14 1.67 3.94
CA SER A 180 18.32 0.88 4.33
C SER A 180 18.67 -0.19 3.29
N LYS A 181 18.08 -0.13 2.09
CA LYS A 181 18.26 -1.07 0.98
C LYS A 181 17.86 -2.51 1.31
N LYS A 182 16.88 -2.68 2.21
CA LYS A 182 16.29 -3.98 2.54
C LYS A 182 14.87 -4.07 1.99
N ILE A 183 14.44 -5.30 1.71
CA ILE A 183 13.07 -5.62 1.32
C ILE A 183 12.24 -5.74 2.59
N SER A 184 11.29 -4.82 2.80
CA SER A 184 10.40 -4.90 3.95
C SER A 184 9.46 -6.10 3.83
N SER A 185 9.50 -7.01 4.78
CA SER A 185 8.69 -8.22 4.81
C SER A 185 7.63 -8.13 5.88
N MET A 186 6.37 -8.29 5.47
CA MET A 186 5.19 -8.24 6.32
C MET A 186 4.43 -9.56 6.22
N LEU A 187 3.47 -9.80 7.12
CA LEU A 187 2.59 -10.97 7.05
C LEU A 187 1.14 -10.54 6.88
N GLY A 188 0.39 -11.33 6.11
CA GLY A 188 -1.05 -11.27 6.11
C GLY A 188 -1.67 -12.66 6.11
N ALA A 189 -2.67 -12.87 6.95
CA ALA A 189 -3.32 -14.17 7.07
C ALA A 189 -4.48 -14.28 6.09
N GLU A 190 -4.48 -15.34 5.28
CA GLU A 190 -5.47 -15.49 4.22
C GLU A 190 -6.66 -16.36 4.68
N GLY A 191 -7.66 -15.72 5.28
CA GLY A 191 -8.94 -16.36 5.65
C GLY A 191 -9.14 -16.53 7.15
N LEU A 192 -10.29 -16.06 7.66
CA LEU A 192 -10.69 -16.22 9.07
C LEU A 192 -11.10 -17.65 9.45
N HIS A 193 -11.13 -18.62 8.52
CA HIS A 193 -11.28 -20.03 8.90
C HIS A 193 -10.09 -20.51 9.75
N GLN A 194 -8.93 -19.88 9.59
CA GLN A 194 -7.69 -20.16 10.30
C GLN A 194 -7.73 -19.84 11.81
N ILE A 195 -8.69 -19.04 12.27
CA ILE A 195 -8.73 -18.55 13.66
C ILE A 195 -9.62 -19.37 14.59
N GLY A 196 -10.14 -20.52 14.15
CA GLY A 196 -11.02 -21.37 14.97
C GLY A 196 -12.29 -20.65 15.46
N SER A 197 -12.83 -19.76 14.61
CA SER A 197 -13.95 -18.88 14.94
C SER A 197 -13.73 -18.07 16.23
N SER A 198 -12.50 -17.58 16.46
CA SER A 198 -12.08 -16.93 17.71
C SER A 198 -11.53 -15.52 17.50
N ILE A 199 -12.27 -14.51 17.94
CA ILE A 199 -11.78 -13.11 17.91
C ILE A 199 -10.50 -12.96 18.75
N ALA A 200 -10.33 -13.75 19.83
CA ALA A 200 -9.10 -13.76 20.60
C ALA A 200 -7.87 -14.14 19.76
N VAL A 201 -8.03 -15.05 18.80
CA VAL A 201 -6.93 -15.47 17.92
C VAL A 201 -6.54 -14.37 16.93
N ILE A 202 -7.46 -13.47 16.55
CA ILE A 202 -7.10 -12.25 15.78
C ILE A 202 -6.07 -11.41 16.54
N ARG A 203 -6.27 -11.21 17.86
CA ARG A 203 -5.30 -10.52 18.71
C ARG A 203 -3.97 -11.27 18.76
N GLN A 204 -4.00 -12.59 18.95
CA GLN A 204 -2.77 -13.39 19.00
C GLN A 204 -2.00 -13.34 17.68
N MET A 205 -2.67 -13.38 16.53
CA MET A 205 -2.02 -13.21 15.22
C MET A 205 -1.44 -11.80 15.07
N TYR A 206 -2.14 -10.77 15.53
CA TYR A 206 -1.61 -9.40 15.54
C TYR A 206 -0.33 -9.28 16.38
N ASP A 207 -0.32 -9.85 17.59
CA ASP A 207 0.83 -9.86 18.50
C ASP A 207 2.01 -10.64 17.93
N LEU A 208 1.74 -11.66 17.09
CA LEU A 208 2.76 -12.41 16.35
C LEU A 208 3.28 -11.67 15.10
N GLY A 209 2.64 -10.55 14.74
CA GLY A 209 3.10 -9.61 13.71
C GLY A 209 2.31 -9.66 12.39
N VAL A 210 1.15 -10.35 12.35
CA VAL A 210 0.23 -10.29 11.20
C VAL A 210 -0.39 -8.89 11.10
N ARG A 211 -0.49 -8.34 9.88
CA ARG A 211 -0.95 -6.95 9.66
C ARG A 211 -2.14 -6.78 8.73
N TYR A 212 -2.53 -7.82 8.00
CA TYR A 212 -3.88 -7.93 7.46
C TYR A 212 -4.46 -9.33 7.70
N ILE A 213 -5.79 -9.43 7.68
CA ILE A 213 -6.49 -10.72 7.55
C ILE A 213 -7.52 -10.63 6.42
N THR A 214 -7.46 -11.58 5.49
CA THR A 214 -8.49 -11.81 4.47
C THR A 214 -9.71 -12.45 5.14
N LEU A 215 -10.91 -11.89 4.96
CA LEU A 215 -12.07 -12.35 5.73
C LEU A 215 -12.45 -13.81 5.42
N THR A 216 -12.31 -14.22 4.17
CA THR A 216 -12.53 -15.60 3.71
C THR A 216 -11.37 -16.01 2.82
N HIS A 217 -11.17 -17.31 2.62
CA HIS A 217 -10.48 -17.83 1.44
C HIS A 217 -11.55 -18.42 0.51
N ASN A 218 -11.35 -19.60 -0.07
CA ASN A 218 -12.30 -20.28 -0.94
C ASN A 218 -13.42 -21.04 -0.21
N CYS A 219 -13.73 -20.67 1.04
CA CYS A 219 -14.79 -21.25 1.85
C CYS A 219 -15.45 -20.20 2.76
N ASP A 220 -16.74 -20.39 3.02
CA ASP A 220 -17.46 -19.66 4.06
C ASP A 220 -16.89 -20.01 5.44
N ASN A 221 -17.04 -19.07 6.37
CA ASN A 221 -16.74 -19.29 7.77
C ASN A 221 -17.79 -18.59 8.65
N ALA A 222 -17.60 -18.61 9.97
CA ALA A 222 -18.54 -18.00 10.92
C ALA A 222 -18.74 -16.48 10.72
N PHE A 223 -17.85 -15.82 10.01
CA PHE A 223 -17.78 -14.36 9.89
C PHE A 223 -18.40 -13.86 8.58
N ALA A 224 -18.18 -14.56 7.46
CA ALA A 224 -18.49 -14.03 6.13
C ALA A 224 -18.71 -15.12 5.06
N THR A 225 -19.40 -14.74 3.99
CA THR A 225 -19.54 -15.54 2.76
C THR A 225 -18.40 -15.27 1.77
N ALA A 226 -17.85 -16.35 1.21
CA ALA A 226 -16.80 -16.35 0.19
C ALA A 226 -17.38 -16.22 -1.24
N ALA A 227 -16.58 -15.70 -2.17
CA ALA A 227 -16.92 -15.62 -3.58
C ALA A 227 -17.16 -16.99 -4.20
N THR A 228 -16.43 -18.02 -3.77
CA THR A 228 -16.55 -19.39 -4.27
C THR A 228 -17.91 -20.01 -3.93
N THR A 229 -18.47 -19.71 -2.77
CA THR A 229 -19.83 -20.15 -2.41
C THR A 229 -20.85 -19.63 -3.39
N VAL A 230 -20.79 -18.33 -3.73
CA VAL A 230 -21.71 -17.71 -4.69
C VAL A 230 -21.45 -18.22 -6.12
N THR A 231 -20.18 -18.42 -6.49
CA THR A 231 -19.79 -19.03 -7.78
C THR A 231 -20.39 -20.42 -7.93
N ASN A 232 -20.44 -21.19 -6.84
CA ASN A 232 -21.06 -22.52 -6.78
C ASN A 232 -22.58 -22.48 -6.56
N THR A 233 -23.24 -21.35 -6.85
CA THR A 233 -24.70 -21.15 -6.71
C THR A 233 -25.23 -21.16 -5.28
N GLY A 234 -24.33 -21.10 -4.28
CA GLY A 234 -24.67 -20.94 -2.88
C GLY A 234 -25.22 -19.54 -2.55
N LYS A 235 -25.84 -19.41 -1.37
CA LYS A 235 -26.46 -18.17 -0.91
C LYS A 235 -25.40 -17.14 -0.50
N ASP A 236 -25.49 -15.93 -1.06
CA ASP A 236 -24.69 -14.80 -0.59
C ASP A 236 -25.27 -14.18 0.69
N SER A 237 -24.78 -14.65 1.84
CA SER A 237 -25.25 -14.19 3.16
C SER A 237 -24.51 -12.95 3.66
N GLY A 238 -23.40 -12.56 3.01
CA GLY A 238 -22.64 -11.37 3.35
C GLY A 238 -21.89 -11.50 4.68
N LEU A 239 -21.82 -10.40 5.43
CA LEU A 239 -21.14 -10.32 6.72
C LEU A 239 -22.10 -10.66 7.88
N SER A 240 -21.74 -11.64 8.70
CA SER A 240 -22.52 -12.02 9.90
C SER A 240 -22.35 -11.02 11.04
N ASP A 241 -23.18 -11.10 12.08
CA ASP A 241 -23.01 -10.28 13.30
C ASP A 241 -21.70 -10.59 14.02
N PHE A 242 -21.26 -11.85 13.98
CA PHE A 242 -19.94 -12.25 14.48
C PHE A 242 -18.81 -11.67 13.60
N GLY A 243 -19.03 -11.61 12.28
CA GLY A 243 -18.18 -10.85 11.33
C GLY A 243 -18.06 -9.38 11.70
N ARG A 244 -19.17 -8.69 11.98
CA ARG A 244 -19.17 -7.28 12.43
C ARG A 244 -18.39 -7.10 13.74
N ALA A 245 -18.44 -8.08 14.65
CA ALA A 245 -17.63 -8.09 15.86
C ALA A 245 -16.13 -8.24 15.57
N ALA A 246 -15.75 -9.11 14.62
CA ALA A 246 -14.37 -9.22 14.17
C ALA A 246 -13.85 -7.93 13.50
N ILE A 247 -14.65 -7.29 12.64
CA ILE A 247 -14.29 -5.99 12.02
C ILE A 247 -13.99 -4.93 13.09
N ARG A 248 -14.82 -4.83 14.13
CA ARG A 248 -14.56 -3.90 15.26
C ARG A 248 -13.24 -4.18 15.95
N GLU A 249 -12.91 -5.44 16.18
CA GLU A 249 -11.62 -5.80 16.81
C GLU A 249 -10.44 -5.50 15.88
N MET A 250 -10.57 -5.80 14.59
CA MET A 250 -9.53 -5.50 13.60
C MET A 250 -9.27 -3.98 13.51
N ASN A 251 -10.32 -3.15 13.48
CA ASN A 251 -10.18 -1.70 13.55
C ASN A 251 -9.51 -1.25 14.86
N ARG A 252 -9.90 -1.81 16.01
CA ARG A 252 -9.30 -1.48 17.32
C ARG A 252 -7.82 -1.83 17.37
N LEU A 253 -7.39 -2.91 16.72
CA LEU A 253 -5.98 -3.32 16.65
C LEU A 253 -5.19 -2.53 15.61
N GLY A 254 -5.82 -2.06 14.54
CA GLY A 254 -5.12 -1.58 13.34
C GLY A 254 -4.69 -2.72 12.44
N MET A 255 -5.41 -3.85 12.50
CA MET A 255 -5.30 -4.95 11.55
C MET A 255 -6.06 -4.55 10.28
N MET A 256 -5.35 -4.47 9.15
CA MET A 256 -6.02 -4.19 7.87
C MET A 256 -7.00 -5.31 7.52
N ILE A 257 -8.17 -4.91 7.05
CA ILE A 257 -9.23 -5.83 6.61
C ILE A 257 -9.04 -6.07 5.12
N ASP A 258 -8.80 -7.33 4.74
CA ASP A 258 -8.66 -7.72 3.34
C ASP A 258 -9.95 -8.39 2.82
N LEU A 259 -10.45 -7.85 1.70
CA LEU A 259 -11.69 -8.26 1.04
C LEU A 259 -11.48 -9.16 -0.18
N SER A 260 -10.23 -9.51 -0.48
CA SER A 260 -9.93 -10.59 -1.42
C SER A 260 -10.67 -11.87 -1.02
N HIS A 261 -11.05 -12.70 -1.99
CA HIS A 261 -11.87 -13.92 -1.82
C HIS A 261 -13.31 -13.75 -1.33
N THR A 262 -13.70 -12.58 -0.82
CA THR A 262 -15.04 -12.40 -0.26
C THR A 262 -16.12 -12.31 -1.33
N SER A 263 -17.36 -12.65 -0.98
CA SER A 263 -18.50 -12.41 -1.88
C SER A 263 -18.74 -10.92 -2.07
N HIS A 264 -19.39 -10.54 -3.18
CA HIS A 264 -19.70 -9.13 -3.43
C HIS A 264 -20.58 -8.50 -2.35
N ARG A 265 -21.47 -9.25 -1.71
CA ARG A 265 -22.23 -8.73 -0.56
C ARG A 265 -21.34 -8.52 0.67
N THR A 266 -20.45 -9.47 0.98
CA THR A 266 -19.48 -9.31 2.09
C THR A 266 -18.62 -8.07 1.91
N MET A 267 -18.19 -7.77 0.67
CA MET A 267 -17.44 -6.53 0.36
C MET A 267 -18.23 -5.28 0.80
N ARG A 268 -19.48 -5.17 0.35
CA ARG A 268 -20.36 -4.02 0.65
C ARG A 268 -20.66 -3.92 2.15
N ASP A 269 -21.04 -5.03 2.76
CA ASP A 269 -21.38 -5.08 4.19
C ASP A 269 -20.20 -4.67 5.07
N THR A 270 -18.98 -5.05 4.67
CA THR A 270 -17.76 -4.71 5.41
C THR A 270 -17.40 -3.25 5.27
N ILE A 271 -17.38 -2.70 4.05
CA ILE A 271 -17.07 -1.29 3.81
C ILE A 271 -18.10 -0.39 4.53
N ALA A 272 -19.36 -0.83 4.61
CA ALA A 272 -20.42 -0.09 5.31
C ALA A 272 -20.22 0.00 6.84
N VAL A 273 -19.43 -0.87 7.47
CA VAL A 273 -19.28 -0.90 8.95
C VAL A 273 -17.87 -0.68 9.47
N THR A 274 -16.84 -0.87 8.63
CA THR A 274 -15.45 -0.62 9.04
C THR A 274 -15.24 0.88 9.31
N ARG A 275 -14.44 1.18 10.32
CA ARG A 275 -13.97 2.54 10.65
C ARG A 275 -12.62 2.88 10.00
N ALA A 276 -11.93 1.89 9.45
CA ALA A 276 -10.61 2.04 8.83
C ALA A 276 -10.66 1.64 7.34
N PRO A 277 -9.71 2.13 6.53
CA PRO A 277 -9.57 1.74 5.14
C PRO A 277 -9.38 0.22 4.97
N VAL A 278 -10.09 -0.36 4.01
CA VAL A 278 -9.92 -1.78 3.62
C VAL A 278 -8.84 -1.94 2.55
N ILE A 279 -8.37 -3.17 2.38
CA ILE A 279 -7.58 -3.56 1.20
C ILE A 279 -8.29 -4.68 0.44
N PHE A 280 -7.96 -4.82 -0.83
CA PHE A 280 -8.04 -6.07 -1.57
C PHE A 280 -6.59 -6.44 -1.90
N SER A 281 -5.98 -7.31 -1.10
CA SER A 281 -4.57 -7.67 -1.22
C SER A 281 -4.20 -8.29 -2.58
N HIS A 282 -5.14 -8.97 -3.24
CA HIS A 282 -4.98 -9.55 -4.59
C HIS A 282 -6.36 -9.79 -5.22
N SER A 283 -6.83 -8.87 -6.07
CA SER A 283 -8.11 -8.97 -6.80
C SER A 283 -8.06 -8.20 -8.12
N ALA A 284 -8.94 -8.48 -9.07
CA ALA A 284 -9.05 -7.70 -10.31
C ALA A 284 -10.46 -7.08 -10.47
N CYS A 285 -10.76 -6.55 -11.66
CA CYS A 285 -12.00 -5.79 -11.93
C CYS A 285 -13.06 -6.63 -12.64
N TYR A 286 -14.26 -6.74 -12.05
CA TYR A 286 -15.35 -7.56 -12.59
C TYR A 286 -15.90 -7.04 -13.93
N ALA A 287 -15.84 -5.74 -14.16
CA ALA A 287 -16.32 -5.14 -15.41
C ALA A 287 -15.55 -5.67 -16.63
N ILE A 288 -14.23 -5.80 -16.50
CA ILE A 288 -13.32 -6.35 -17.53
C ILE A 288 -13.45 -7.87 -17.63
N ALA A 289 -13.38 -8.57 -16.49
CA ALA A 289 -13.34 -10.02 -16.44
C ALA A 289 -14.42 -10.57 -15.48
N LYS A 290 -15.42 -11.27 -16.04
CA LYS A 290 -16.60 -11.77 -15.32
C LYS A 290 -16.30 -12.99 -14.44
N SER A 291 -15.52 -12.77 -13.39
CA SER A 291 -15.26 -13.74 -12.32
C SER A 291 -15.73 -13.15 -11.00
N LEU A 292 -16.51 -13.88 -10.20
CA LEU A 292 -16.93 -13.40 -8.87
C LEU A 292 -15.76 -13.23 -7.89
N ARG A 293 -14.56 -13.70 -8.24
CA ARG A 293 -13.32 -13.39 -7.53
C ARG A 293 -12.88 -11.92 -7.72
N ASN A 294 -13.40 -11.24 -8.74
CA ASN A 294 -13.08 -9.86 -9.08
C ASN A 294 -14.08 -8.87 -8.47
N THR A 295 -13.60 -7.67 -8.20
CA THR A 295 -14.32 -6.59 -7.53
C THR A 295 -15.23 -5.84 -8.51
N PRO A 296 -16.52 -5.66 -8.19
CA PRO A 296 -17.45 -4.93 -9.04
C PRO A 296 -17.28 -3.40 -8.92
N ASP A 297 -17.65 -2.68 -9.98
CA ASP A 297 -17.42 -1.23 -10.09
C ASP A 297 -18.10 -0.43 -8.98
N ASP A 298 -19.27 -0.87 -8.51
CA ASP A 298 -19.96 -0.20 -7.41
C ASP A 298 -19.19 -0.32 -6.08
N VAL A 299 -18.44 -1.40 -5.87
CA VAL A 299 -17.52 -1.54 -4.73
C VAL A 299 -16.26 -0.70 -4.93
N LEU A 300 -15.72 -0.62 -6.15
CA LEU A 300 -14.59 0.27 -6.46
C LEU A 300 -14.94 1.74 -6.19
N GLN A 301 -16.17 2.17 -6.49
CA GLN A 301 -16.69 3.52 -6.21
C GLN A 301 -16.78 3.84 -4.70
N MET A 302 -16.78 2.84 -3.82
CA MET A 302 -16.80 3.05 -2.38
C MET A 302 -15.40 3.35 -1.81
N LEU A 303 -14.32 2.98 -2.53
CA LEU A 303 -12.95 3.12 -2.03
C LEU A 303 -12.51 4.55 -1.74
N PRO A 304 -12.84 5.58 -2.57
CA PRO A 304 -12.51 6.97 -2.25
C PRO A 304 -13.06 7.45 -0.91
N GLN A 305 -14.31 7.11 -0.61
CA GLN A 305 -14.95 7.49 0.65
C GLN A 305 -14.41 6.69 1.84
N ASN A 306 -14.10 5.41 1.65
CA ASN A 306 -13.52 4.56 2.69
C ASN A 306 -12.02 4.83 2.94
N GLY A 307 -11.31 5.36 1.95
CA GLY A 307 -9.85 5.47 1.93
C GLY A 307 -9.13 4.19 1.49
N GLY A 308 -9.84 3.14 1.10
CA GLY A 308 -9.29 1.79 0.85
C GLY A 308 -8.45 1.63 -0.42
N LEU A 309 -7.99 0.42 -0.70
CA LEU A 309 -7.07 0.12 -1.81
C LEU A 309 -7.39 -1.22 -2.47
N ILE A 310 -7.46 -1.28 -3.80
CA ILE A 310 -7.43 -2.53 -4.55
C ILE A 310 -6.02 -2.81 -5.10
N MET A 311 -5.49 -4.00 -4.87
CA MET A 311 -4.18 -4.42 -5.36
C MET A 311 -4.38 -5.49 -6.44
N ILE A 312 -3.96 -5.17 -7.67
CA ILE A 312 -4.25 -5.98 -8.86
C ILE A 312 -3.34 -7.20 -8.94
N PHE A 313 -3.93 -8.39 -9.09
CA PHE A 313 -3.21 -9.66 -9.21
C PHE A 313 -2.94 -10.11 -10.65
N PHE A 314 -2.18 -11.19 -10.82
CA PHE A 314 -1.75 -11.65 -12.14
C PHE A 314 -2.31 -13.02 -12.54
N ALA A 315 -3.15 -13.63 -11.70
CA ALA A 315 -3.76 -14.94 -11.97
C ALA A 315 -4.61 -14.92 -13.27
N ASN A 316 -4.13 -15.62 -14.30
CA ASN A 316 -4.70 -15.55 -15.64
C ASN A 316 -6.18 -15.95 -15.72
N LYS A 317 -6.59 -16.94 -14.92
CA LYS A 317 -7.98 -17.43 -14.83
C LYS A 317 -8.96 -16.37 -14.35
N PHE A 318 -8.48 -15.30 -13.74
CA PHE A 318 -9.31 -14.20 -13.24
C PHE A 318 -9.09 -12.90 -14.01
N ILE A 319 -7.94 -12.71 -14.63
CA ILE A 319 -7.68 -11.59 -15.55
C ILE A 319 -8.38 -11.79 -16.90
N ARG A 320 -8.43 -13.03 -17.39
CA ARG A 320 -9.07 -13.36 -18.67
C ARG A 320 -9.80 -14.72 -18.61
N PRO A 321 -10.93 -14.82 -17.87
CA PRO A 321 -11.59 -16.10 -17.58
C PRO A 321 -12.13 -16.82 -18.83
N ASP A 322 -12.45 -16.08 -19.90
CA ASP A 322 -12.92 -16.63 -21.18
C ASP A 322 -11.79 -17.33 -21.97
N ASN A 323 -10.54 -16.89 -21.79
CA ASN A 323 -9.37 -17.52 -22.40
C ASN A 323 -8.09 -17.30 -21.57
N PRO A 324 -7.93 -18.02 -20.44
CA PRO A 324 -6.83 -17.75 -19.50
C PRO A 324 -5.44 -17.87 -20.11
N GLN A 325 -5.23 -18.79 -21.05
CA GLN A 325 -3.94 -18.99 -21.71
C GLN A 325 -3.51 -17.81 -22.60
N LYS A 326 -4.46 -16.93 -22.96
CA LYS A 326 -4.20 -15.69 -23.70
C LYS A 326 -4.15 -14.45 -22.81
N ALA A 327 -4.23 -14.60 -21.48
CA ALA A 327 -3.99 -13.46 -20.59
C ALA A 327 -2.54 -12.98 -20.76
N THR A 328 -2.35 -11.67 -20.77
CA THR A 328 -1.06 -11.01 -20.96
C THR A 328 -0.85 -9.92 -19.92
N LEU A 329 0.38 -9.45 -19.80
CA LEU A 329 0.71 -8.27 -19.01
C LEU A 329 -0.16 -7.05 -19.36
N GLU A 330 -0.54 -6.87 -20.63
CA GLU A 330 -1.41 -5.74 -21.03
C GLU A 330 -2.84 -5.89 -20.48
N ASP A 331 -3.36 -7.11 -20.34
CA ASP A 331 -4.66 -7.33 -19.67
C ASP A 331 -4.59 -6.92 -18.19
N VAL A 332 -3.44 -7.14 -17.52
CA VAL A 332 -3.19 -6.65 -16.16
C VAL A 332 -3.17 -5.11 -16.13
N VAL A 333 -2.52 -4.47 -17.11
CA VAL A 333 -2.52 -3.01 -17.25
C VAL A 333 -3.94 -2.47 -17.44
N ASP A 334 -4.78 -3.14 -18.23
CA ASP A 334 -6.18 -2.75 -18.41
C ASP A 334 -6.95 -2.76 -17.09
N HIS A 335 -6.73 -3.76 -16.23
CA HIS A 335 -7.31 -3.79 -14.88
C HIS A 335 -6.82 -2.65 -13.98
N ILE A 336 -5.52 -2.31 -14.03
CA ILE A 336 -4.97 -1.17 -13.28
C ILE A 336 -5.63 0.14 -13.71
N PHE A 337 -5.73 0.39 -15.02
CA PHE A 337 -6.34 1.62 -15.54
C PHE A 337 -7.84 1.68 -15.29
N HIS A 338 -8.56 0.56 -15.37
CA HIS A 338 -9.98 0.52 -15.05
C HIS A 338 -10.23 0.85 -13.59
N ALA A 339 -9.52 0.19 -12.67
CA ALA A 339 -9.60 0.50 -11.24
C ALA A 339 -9.26 1.98 -10.98
N ALA A 340 -8.20 2.50 -11.59
CA ALA A 340 -7.78 3.88 -11.42
C ALA A 340 -8.78 4.90 -12.01
N SER A 341 -9.51 4.54 -13.08
CA SER A 341 -10.52 5.42 -13.67
C SER A 341 -11.78 5.55 -12.82
N ILE A 342 -12.09 4.53 -12.00
CA ILE A 342 -13.28 4.51 -11.13
C ILE A 342 -12.93 5.00 -9.72
N ALA A 343 -11.92 4.41 -9.10
CA ALA A 343 -11.54 4.70 -7.72
C ALA A 343 -10.49 5.81 -7.62
N GLY A 344 -9.78 6.15 -8.71
CA GLY A 344 -8.67 7.09 -8.67
C GLY A 344 -7.33 6.42 -8.35
N TRP A 345 -6.23 7.07 -8.75
CA TRP A 345 -4.87 6.55 -8.57
C TRP A 345 -4.42 6.42 -7.11
N ASP A 346 -5.13 6.98 -6.14
CA ASP A 346 -4.86 6.83 -4.70
C ASP A 346 -5.36 5.50 -4.11
N HIS A 347 -6.05 4.69 -4.94
CA HIS A 347 -6.79 3.50 -4.53
C HIS A 347 -6.42 2.24 -5.33
N VAL A 348 -5.31 2.26 -6.08
CA VAL A 348 -4.82 1.11 -6.87
C VAL A 348 -3.39 0.74 -6.46
N GLY A 349 -3.11 -0.56 -6.36
CA GLY A 349 -1.83 -1.14 -5.99
C GLY A 349 -1.53 -2.44 -6.76
N ILE A 350 -0.48 -3.15 -6.34
CA ILE A 350 -0.03 -4.40 -6.97
C ILE A 350 -0.04 -5.53 -5.94
N GLY A 351 -0.71 -6.64 -6.25
CA GLY A 351 -0.82 -7.79 -5.35
C GLY A 351 -0.81 -9.06 -6.16
N SER A 352 0.38 -9.51 -6.53
CA SER A 352 0.61 -10.43 -7.64
C SER A 352 -0.14 -11.76 -7.58
N ASP A 353 -0.34 -12.31 -6.37
CA ASP A 353 -0.75 -13.70 -6.18
C ASP A 353 0.32 -14.68 -6.71
N PHE A 354 1.59 -14.24 -6.75
CA PHE A 354 2.69 -15.12 -7.10
C PHE A 354 2.80 -16.26 -6.09
N ASP A 355 3.11 -17.44 -6.61
CA ASP A 355 3.18 -18.71 -5.88
C ASP A 355 1.83 -19.23 -5.33
N GLY A 356 0.76 -18.46 -5.43
CA GLY A 356 -0.61 -18.83 -5.03
C GLY A 356 -1.46 -19.42 -6.17
N THR A 357 -1.06 -19.16 -7.41
CA THR A 357 -1.72 -19.67 -8.62
C THR A 357 -0.78 -20.53 -9.47
N PRO A 358 -1.26 -21.61 -10.13
CA PRO A 358 -0.43 -22.43 -11.02
C PRO A 358 -0.02 -21.70 -12.30
N SER A 359 -0.70 -20.60 -12.65
CA SER A 359 -0.39 -19.82 -13.86
C SER A 359 -0.78 -18.36 -13.70
N VAL A 360 0.09 -17.50 -14.21
CA VAL A 360 -0.08 -16.04 -14.30
C VAL A 360 -0.22 -15.60 -15.76
N ALA A 361 -0.49 -14.32 -15.98
CA ALA A 361 -0.56 -13.74 -17.31
C ALA A 361 0.80 -13.77 -18.02
N ASN A 362 0.80 -13.96 -19.34
CA ASN A 362 2.03 -14.05 -20.13
C ASN A 362 2.83 -12.73 -20.08
N GLY A 363 4.14 -12.84 -19.85
CA GLY A 363 5.06 -11.69 -19.81
C GLY A 363 5.20 -11.07 -18.43
N ILE A 364 4.55 -11.63 -17.42
CA ILE A 364 4.72 -11.31 -15.99
C ILE A 364 4.94 -12.59 -15.19
N ASP A 365 5.87 -13.42 -15.67
CA ASP A 365 5.99 -14.81 -15.27
C ASP A 365 6.50 -15.00 -13.83
N ASP A 366 7.20 -14.02 -13.28
CA ASP A 366 7.75 -14.05 -11.91
C ASP A 366 8.03 -12.64 -11.35
N VAL A 367 8.50 -12.58 -10.11
CA VAL A 367 8.78 -11.32 -9.41
C VAL A 367 9.85 -10.45 -10.11
N SER A 368 10.64 -10.97 -11.06
CA SER A 368 11.60 -10.14 -11.82
C SER A 368 10.93 -9.22 -12.85
N ALA A 369 9.66 -9.50 -13.18
CA ALA A 369 8.95 -8.82 -14.27
C ALA A 369 8.27 -7.49 -13.88
N TYR A 370 8.26 -7.10 -12.60
CA TYR A 370 7.62 -5.84 -12.18
C TYR A 370 8.10 -4.60 -12.96
N PRO A 371 9.41 -4.38 -13.25
CA PRO A 371 9.84 -3.24 -14.05
C PRO A 371 9.18 -3.20 -15.43
N LYS A 372 8.94 -4.35 -16.07
CA LYS A 372 8.22 -4.42 -17.36
C LYS A 372 6.76 -4.02 -17.22
N LEU A 373 6.10 -4.41 -16.13
CA LEU A 373 4.74 -3.97 -15.82
C LEU A 373 4.68 -2.45 -15.67
N ILE A 374 5.61 -1.87 -14.90
CA ILE A 374 5.66 -0.43 -14.67
C ILE A 374 5.93 0.33 -15.97
N GLU A 375 6.84 -0.17 -16.81
CA GLU A 375 7.10 0.40 -18.13
C GLU A 375 5.82 0.40 -19.00
N ALA A 376 5.06 -0.70 -19.01
CA ALA A 376 3.81 -0.78 -19.76
C ALA A 376 2.74 0.19 -19.23
N VAL A 377 2.63 0.33 -17.90
CA VAL A 377 1.73 1.32 -17.27
C VAL A 377 2.12 2.75 -17.66
N MET A 378 3.41 3.08 -17.67
CA MET A 378 3.89 4.39 -18.11
C MET A 378 3.67 4.62 -19.61
N ARG A 379 3.93 3.60 -20.44
CA ARG A 379 3.70 3.62 -21.89
C ARG A 379 2.23 3.87 -22.25
N ARG A 380 1.30 3.36 -21.42
CA ARG A 380 -0.15 3.59 -21.55
C ARG A 380 -0.57 5.01 -21.14
N GLY A 381 0.30 5.78 -20.48
CA GLY A 381 0.11 7.19 -20.18
C GLY A 381 0.16 7.56 -18.69
N ALA A 382 0.55 6.64 -17.80
CA ALA A 382 0.70 6.98 -16.39
C ALA A 382 1.90 7.91 -16.14
N THR A 383 1.69 8.92 -15.30
CA THR A 383 2.74 9.83 -14.81
C THR A 383 3.60 9.17 -13.73
N ASP A 384 4.80 9.70 -13.49
CA ASP A 384 5.69 9.21 -12.42
C ASP A 384 4.99 9.21 -11.06
N GLU A 385 4.22 10.25 -10.75
CA GLU A 385 3.52 10.37 -9.47
C GLU A 385 2.38 9.35 -9.32
N GLN A 386 1.66 9.03 -10.41
CA GLN A 386 0.66 7.96 -10.40
C GLN A 386 1.31 6.59 -10.22
N VAL A 387 2.47 6.36 -10.83
CA VAL A 387 3.22 5.10 -10.63
C VAL A 387 3.74 5.01 -9.20
N LYS A 388 4.26 6.08 -8.61
CA LYS A 388 4.68 6.09 -7.19
C LYS A 388 3.55 5.68 -6.25
N LYS A 389 2.32 6.14 -6.54
CA LYS A 389 1.09 5.71 -5.85
C LYS A 389 0.85 4.21 -6.01
N LEU A 390 0.81 3.74 -7.26
CA LEU A 390 0.61 2.34 -7.63
C LEU A 390 1.61 1.39 -6.95
N VAL A 391 2.90 1.70 -7.01
CA VAL A 391 3.94 0.76 -6.58
C VAL A 391 4.05 0.64 -5.06
N GLY A 392 3.72 1.67 -4.28
CA GLY A 392 3.89 1.55 -2.83
C GLY A 392 3.33 2.67 -1.96
N LEU A 393 3.19 3.90 -2.47
CA LEU A 393 2.70 4.99 -1.61
C LEU A 393 1.27 4.73 -1.11
N ASN A 394 0.41 4.11 -1.92
CA ASN A 394 -0.97 3.84 -1.53
C ASN A 394 -1.09 2.81 -0.40
N ILE A 395 -0.39 1.67 -0.49
CA ILE A 395 -0.43 0.66 0.57
C ILE A 395 0.19 1.19 1.87
N LEU A 396 1.27 1.98 1.77
CA LEU A 396 1.86 2.62 2.95
C LEU A 396 0.94 3.70 3.56
N ARG A 397 0.13 4.38 2.75
CA ARG A 397 -0.91 5.31 3.23
C ARG A 397 -2.01 4.55 3.97
N VAL A 398 -2.62 3.55 3.33
CA VAL A 398 -3.70 2.74 3.91
C VAL A 398 -3.29 2.07 5.21
N TRP A 399 -2.07 1.54 5.27
CA TRP A 399 -1.54 0.93 6.47
C TRP A 399 -1.35 1.96 7.60
N ALA A 400 -0.75 3.12 7.31
CA ALA A 400 -0.61 4.19 8.30
C ALA A 400 -1.97 4.74 8.80
N GLU A 401 -2.97 4.84 7.91
CA GLU A 401 -4.33 5.24 8.30
C GLU A 401 -4.98 4.21 9.24
N ASN A 402 -4.77 2.92 9.01
CA ASN A 402 -5.21 1.87 9.94
C ASN A 402 -4.54 1.97 11.32
N GLU A 403 -3.24 2.27 11.36
CA GLU A 403 -2.50 2.53 12.61
C GLU A 403 -3.06 3.75 13.36
N MET A 404 -3.38 4.84 12.63
CA MET A 404 -3.98 6.04 13.21
C MET A 404 -5.39 5.80 13.76
N VAL A 405 -6.25 5.12 13.00
CA VAL A 405 -7.61 4.77 13.45
C VAL A 405 -7.55 3.89 14.69
N SER A 406 -6.64 2.92 14.73
CA SER A 406 -6.38 2.09 15.91
C SER A 406 -6.02 2.93 17.14
N ALA A 407 -5.07 3.86 17.00
CA ALA A 407 -4.67 4.75 18.08
C ALA A 407 -5.83 5.62 18.58
N GLN A 408 -6.68 6.13 17.68
CA GLN A 408 -7.88 6.87 18.03
C GLN A 408 -8.86 5.99 18.83
N ILE A 409 -9.18 4.79 18.33
CA ILE A 409 -10.12 3.86 18.98
C ILE A 409 -9.61 3.44 20.35
N GLN A 410 -8.31 3.16 20.50
CA GLN A 410 -7.74 2.76 21.79
C GLN A 410 -7.66 3.94 22.78
N GLY A 411 -7.62 5.17 22.29
CA GLY A 411 -7.71 6.39 23.10
C GLY A 411 -9.12 6.73 23.59
N GLU A 412 -10.17 6.12 23.02
CA GLU A 412 -11.56 6.32 23.45
C GLU A 412 -11.77 5.77 24.87
N ILE A 413 -12.44 6.56 25.73
CA ILE A 413 -12.76 6.13 27.11
C ILE A 413 -13.61 4.86 27.06
N GLY A 414 -13.13 3.80 27.72
CA GLY A 414 -13.83 2.52 27.78
C GLY A 414 -13.61 1.60 26.58
N SER A 415 -12.68 1.93 25.68
CA SER A 415 -12.24 1.02 24.62
C SER A 415 -11.69 -0.28 25.23
N ARG A 416 -12.28 -1.41 24.83
CA ARG A 416 -11.94 -2.75 25.32
C ARG A 416 -11.86 -3.74 24.16
N PRO A 417 -11.05 -4.81 24.27
CA PRO A 417 -11.09 -5.92 23.33
C PRO A 417 -12.51 -6.45 23.13
N VAL A 418 -12.87 -6.79 21.89
CA VAL A 418 -14.16 -7.41 21.61
C VAL A 418 -14.18 -8.84 22.17
N GLU A 419 -15.26 -9.16 22.91
CA GLU A 419 -15.46 -10.43 23.63
C GLU A 419 -16.56 -11.31 23.01
N SER A 420 -17.10 -10.94 21.85
CA SER A 420 -18.12 -11.74 21.17
C SER A 420 -17.65 -13.19 20.98
N TYR A 421 -18.57 -14.13 21.17
CA TYR A 421 -18.34 -15.57 21.09
C TYR A 421 -19.17 -16.16 19.95
N TRP A 422 -18.61 -17.15 19.23
CA TRP A 422 -19.33 -17.87 18.20
C TRP A 422 -20.16 -18.99 18.81
N GLU A 423 -21.48 -18.85 18.81
CA GLU A 423 -22.42 -19.85 19.36
C GLU A 423 -22.32 -21.21 18.67
N GLY A 424 -21.95 -21.25 17.39
CA GLY A 424 -21.78 -22.50 16.64
C GLY A 424 -20.48 -23.25 16.91
N ARG A 425 -19.66 -22.83 17.89
CA ARG A 425 -18.43 -23.55 18.26
C ARG A 425 -18.77 -24.81 19.05
N THR A 426 -18.42 -25.98 18.52
CA THR A 426 -18.48 -27.24 19.26
C THR A 426 -17.32 -27.31 20.25
N GLN A 427 -17.62 -27.37 21.55
CA GLN A 427 -16.61 -27.68 22.55
C GLN A 427 -16.47 -29.21 22.63
N PRO A 428 -15.30 -29.79 22.36
CA PRO A 428 -15.07 -31.16 22.78
C PRO A 428 -15.16 -31.20 24.31
N THR A 429 -16.14 -31.92 24.85
CA THR A 429 -16.22 -32.13 26.30
C THR A 429 -15.09 -33.05 26.72
N TRP A 430 -14.20 -32.57 27.57
CA TRP A 430 -13.23 -33.45 28.23
C TRP A 430 -13.99 -34.35 29.21
N ASN A 431 -14.24 -35.59 28.81
CA ASN A 431 -14.90 -36.60 29.65
C ASN A 431 -13.90 -37.42 30.48
N GLY A 432 -12.61 -37.07 30.44
CA GLY A 432 -11.59 -37.70 31.28
C GLY A 432 -11.58 -37.11 32.70
N PRO A 433 -10.96 -37.79 33.69
CA PRO A 433 -10.71 -37.17 34.98
C PRO A 433 -9.87 -35.90 34.77
N LEU A 434 -10.17 -34.83 35.51
CA LEU A 434 -9.29 -33.67 35.59
C LEU A 434 -7.88 -34.17 35.98
N PRO A 435 -6.80 -33.68 35.35
CA PRO A 435 -5.44 -34.03 35.77
C PRO A 435 -5.33 -33.83 37.27
N SER A 436 -5.02 -34.88 38.03
CA SER A 436 -4.84 -34.77 39.47
C SER A 436 -3.64 -33.85 39.70
N LEU A 437 -3.90 -32.60 40.09
CA LEU A 437 -2.89 -31.73 40.68
C LEU A 437 -2.51 -32.36 42.02
N LYS A 438 -1.68 -33.40 42.00
CA LYS A 438 -1.02 -33.90 43.20
C LYS A 438 -0.13 -32.76 43.68
N LYS A 439 -0.57 -32.08 44.75
CA LYS A 439 0.34 -31.34 45.61
C LYS A 439 1.32 -32.37 46.16
N ASN A 440 2.51 -32.44 45.59
CA ASN A 440 3.61 -33.15 46.21
C ASN A 440 3.81 -32.51 47.60
N LYS A 441 3.62 -33.31 48.64
CA LYS A 441 3.99 -32.97 50.02
C LYS A 441 5.49 -33.05 50.17
#